data_AF-A0AAJ2H431-F1
#
_entry.id   AF-A0AAJ2H431-F1
#
_cell.length_a   1.000
_cell.length_b   1.000
_cell.length_c   1.000
_cell.angle_alpha   90.00
_cell.angle_beta   90.00
_cell.angle_gamma   90.00
#
_symmetry.space_group_name_H-M   'P 1'
#
loop_
_entity.id
_entity.type
_entity.pdbx_description
1 polymer ?
#
loop_
_entity_poly.entity_id
_entity_poly.type
_entity_poly.pdbx_seq_one_letter_code
_entity_poly.pdbx_strand_id
1 'polypeptide(L)' 'MNVLIVHAHPEPQSFTSALKNLAVDQLTQAGHQVVVSDLYAMNFNPVASAADFNTRKNPDY' A
#
# COMPACT_ATOMS: atom_id res chain seq x y z
N MET A 1 -5.03 10.40 -14.90
CA MET A 1 -4.24 10.73 -13.70
C MET A 1 -3.74 9.45 -13.06
N ASN A 2 -2.72 9.53 -12.20
CA ASN A 2 -2.20 8.39 -11.47
C ASN A 2 -2.76 8.39 -10.05
N VAL A 3 -3.31 7.26 -9.60
CA VAL A 3 -3.90 7.09 -8.27
C VAL A 3 -3.22 5.92 -7.56
N LEU A 4 -2.76 6.16 -6.33
CA LEU A 4 -2.29 5.12 -5.43
C LEU A 4 -3.33 4.89 -4.33
N ILE A 5 -3.79 3.64 -4.19
CA ILE A 5 -4.62 3.21 -3.07
C ILE A 5 -3.73 2.41 -2.11
N VAL A 6 -3.57 2.89 -0.88
CA VAL A 6 -2.93 2.14 0.20
C VAL A 6 -4.02 1.42 0.99
N HIS A 7 -4.03 0.09 0.93
CA HIS A 7 -5.02 -0.75 1.60
C HIS A 7 -4.40 -1.42 2.84
N ALA A 8 -5.06 -1.26 3.98
CA ALA A 8 -4.56 -1.72 5.28
C ALA A 8 -5.64 -2.49 6.04
N HIS A 9 -6.13 -3.59 5.46
CA HIS A 9 -7.04 -4.51 6.15
C HIS A 9 -6.68 -5.98 5.88
N PRO A 10 -6.65 -6.87 6.90
CA PRO A 10 -6.20 -8.26 6.72
C PRO A 10 -7.24 -9.15 6.05
N GLU A 11 -8.54 -8.88 6.26
CA GLU A 11 -9.63 -9.73 5.80
C GLU A 11 -10.10 -9.33 4.38
N PRO A 12 -9.90 -10.17 3.34
CA PRO A 12 -10.27 -9.86 1.96
C PRO A 12 -11.77 -9.66 1.73
N GLN A 13 -12.63 -10.25 2.56
CA GLN A 13 -14.09 -10.10 2.49
C GLN A 13 -14.64 -8.97 3.37
N SER A 14 -13.76 -8.17 3.98
CA SER A 14 -14.19 -7.04 4.80
C SER A 14 -14.85 -5.94 3.98
N PHE A 15 -15.64 -5.10 4.66
CA PHE A 15 -16.21 -3.91 4.06
C PHE A 15 -15.13 -2.96 3.50
N THR A 16 -14.00 -2.80 4.20
CA THR A 16 -12.87 -1.99 3.73
C THR A 16 -12.27 -2.54 2.44
N SER A 17 -12.15 -3.86 2.32
CA SER A 17 -11.67 -4.53 1.10
C SER A 17 -12.66 -4.37 -0.05
N ALA A 18 -13.97 -4.44 0.23
CA ALA A 18 -15.01 -4.16 -0.75
C ALA A 18 -14.96 -2.71 -1.26
N LEU A 19 -14.78 -1.72 -0.37
CA LEU A 19 -14.61 -0.31 -0.77
C LEU A 19 -13.37 -0.10 -1.63
N LYS A 20 -12.24 -0.73 -1.28
CA LYS A 20 -11.02 -0.67 -2.08
C LYS A 20 -11.24 -1.23 -3.48
N ASN A 21 -11.90 -2.39 -3.59
CA ASN A 21 -12.18 -3.01 -4.89
C ASN A 21 -13.09 -2.12 -5.74
N LEU A 22 -14.17 -1.59 -5.15
CA LEU A 22 -15.06 -0.65 -5.83
C LEU A 22 -14.31 0.60 -6.32
N ALA A 23 -13.42 1.17 -5.49
CA ALA A 23 -12.62 2.32 -5.87
C ALA A 23 -11.69 2.02 -7.06
N VAL A 24 -11.01 0.88 -7.05
CA VAL A 24 -10.16 0.44 -8.18
C VAL A 24 -10.99 0.37 -9.46
N ASP A 25 -12.15 -0.27 -9.42
CA ASP A 25 -13.01 -0.45 -10.59
C ASP A 25 -13.48 0.90 -11.14
N GLN A 26 -14.02 1.77 -10.29
CA GLN A 26 -14.58 3.06 -10.71
C GLN A 26 -13.50 4.02 -11.24
N LEU A 27 -12.36 4.10 -10.57
CA LEU A 27 -11.26 4.99 -10.99
C LEU A 27 -10.62 4.51 -12.30
N THR A 28 -10.50 3.19 -12.48
CA THR A 28 -10.01 2.61 -13.74
C THR A 28 -10.98 2.89 -14.89
N GLN A 29 -12.29 2.73 -14.66
CA GLN A 29 -13.33 3.06 -15.65
C GLN A 29 -13.33 4.54 -16.04
N ALA A 30 -12.98 5.43 -15.11
CA ALA A 30 -12.81 6.86 -15.37
C ALA A 30 -11.51 7.21 -16.15
N GLY A 31 -10.71 6.22 -16.57
CA GLY A 31 -9.48 6.41 -17.35
C GLY A 31 -8.25 6.79 -16.52
N HIS A 32 -8.24 6.49 -15.21
CA HIS A 32 -7.07 6.68 -14.36
C HIS A 32 -6.19 5.43 -14.34
N GLN A 33 -4.88 5.62 -14.17
CA GLN A 33 -3.98 4.52 -13.81
C GLN A 33 -4.02 4.34 -12.30
N VAL A 34 -4.46 3.17 -11.86
CA VAL A 34 -4.62 2.84 -10.44
C VAL A 34 -3.58 1.80 -10.04
N VAL A 35 -2.85 2.08 -8.96
CA VAL A 35 -1.94 1.14 -8.30
C VAL A 35 -2.43 0.90 -6.88
N VAL A 36 -2.34 -0.34 -6.41
CA VAL A 36 -2.71 -0.72 -5.04
C VAL A 36 -1.48 -1.22 -4.30
N SER A 37 -1.22 -0.64 -3.12
CA SER A 37 -0.32 -1.21 -2.12
C SER A 37 -1.16 -1.81 -1.00
N ASP A 38 -1.36 -3.13 -1.06
CA ASP A 38 -2.06 -3.89 -0.04
C ASP A 38 -1.07 -4.32 1.05
N LEU A 39 -1.03 -3.57 2.15
CA LEU A 39 0.01 -3.71 3.18
C LEU A 39 0.00 -5.09 3.84
N TYR A 40 -1.18 -5.68 4.02
CA TYR A 40 -1.30 -7.02 4.61
C TYR A 40 -0.87 -8.09 3.61
N ALA A 41 -1.34 -8.02 2.35
CA ALA A 41 -0.91 -8.97 1.33
C ALA A 41 0.60 -8.87 1.02
N MET A 42 1.17 -7.67 1.13
CA MET A 42 2.60 -7.41 0.94
C MET A 42 3.46 -7.88 2.13
N ASN A 43 2.86 -8.26 3.26
CA ASN A 43 3.58 -8.41 4.54
C ASN A 43 4.47 -7.19 4.84
N PHE A 44 3.93 -5.99 4.61
CA PHE A 44 4.67 -4.75 4.80
C PHE A 44 5.20 -4.68 6.22
N ASN A 45 6.51 -4.46 6.39
CA ASN A 45 7.12 -4.25 7.69
C ASN A 45 6.79 -2.83 8.19
N PRO A 46 5.98 -2.67 9.25
CA PRO A 46 5.63 -1.34 9.75
C PRO A 46 6.67 -0.80 10.75
N VAL A 47 7.63 -1.62 11.17
CA VAL A 47 8.59 -1.27 12.22
C VAL A 47 9.87 -0.76 11.58
N ALA A 48 10.13 0.54 11.75
CA ALA A 48 11.38 1.14 11.31
C ALA A 48 12.57 0.46 11.99
N SER A 49 13.61 0.16 11.21
CA SER A 49 14.77 -0.58 11.69
C SER A 49 16.06 -0.15 10.98
N ALA A 50 17.20 -0.61 11.51
CA ALA A 50 18.49 -0.43 10.85
C ALA A 50 18.51 -1.03 9.43
N ALA A 51 17.71 -2.07 9.18
CA ALA A 51 17.64 -2.76 7.89
C ALA A 51 16.98 -1.93 6.78
N ASP A 52 16.30 -0.82 7.12
CA ASP A 52 15.70 0.07 6.12
C ASP A 52 16.75 0.90 5.37
N PHE A 53 18.01 0.88 5.85
CA PHE A 53 19.11 1.67 5.30
C PHE A 53 20.22 0.76 4.78
N ASN A 54 20.54 0.85 3.49
CA ASN A 54 21.70 0.15 2.91
C ASN A 54 23.03 0.68 3.47
N THR A 55 23.10 1.97 3.80
CA THR A 55 24.29 2.59 4.39
C THR A 55 23.86 3.78 5.23
N ARG A 56 24.45 3.92 6.42
CA ARG A 56 24.20 5.07 7.29
C ARG A 56 25.14 6.21 6.93
N LYS A 57 24.58 7.43 6.82
CA LYS A 57 25.39 8.62 6.54
C LYS A 57 26.26 9.00 7.74
N ASN A 58 25.76 8.80 8.96
CA ASN A 58 26.54 8.94 10.17
C ASN A 58 26.79 7.54 10.76
N PRO A 59 28.05 7.08 10.84
CA PRO A 59 28.39 5.75 11.34
C PRO A 59 28.21 5.59 12.85
N ASP A 60 28.11 6.71 13.60
CA ASP A 60 28.01 6.69 15.07
C ASP A 60 26.58 6.42 15.57
N TYR A 61 25.59 6.34 14.67
CA TYR A 61 24.18 6.06 14.99
C TYR A 61 23.74 4.75 14.38
#